data_AF-A0A844GH35-F1
#
_entry.id   AF-A0A844GH35-F1
#
_cell.length_a   1.000
_cell.length_b   1.000
_cell.length_c   1.000
_cell.angle_alpha   90.00
_cell.angle_beta   90.00
_cell.angle_gamma   90.00
#
_symmetry.space_group_name_H-M   'P 1'
#
loop_
_entity.id
_entity.type
_entity.pdbx_description
1 polymer ?
#
loop_
_entity_poly.entity_id
_entity_poly.type
_entity_poly.pdbx_seq_one_letter_code
_entity_poly.pdbx_strand_id
1 'polypeptide(L)'
;MPSQQAMQAMAYETLRHLQANVPGVLDDHDIEFVHQARVALRRLRSLQKIFPSLVPHHDRENVLSRIKELAATLGQVRDLDVFLTETLPPLEEALAMSTDFTPLKAALARARQHSQNKVVTALTSPDYGRLLIQLLAGLHAPQSATEKPNGKLRDVARPGTEPAPETYQKFNKTLAITGSGGAT
;
A
#
# COMPACT_ATOMS: atom_id res chain seq x y z
N MET A 1 -3.56 28.13 -3.58
CA MET A 1 -3.14 26.89 -4.27
C MET A 1 -2.08 26.05 -3.50
N PRO A 2 -2.21 25.79 -2.18
CA PRO A 2 -1.28 24.87 -1.49
C PRO A 2 -1.67 23.38 -1.57
N SER A 3 -2.95 23.05 -1.74
CA SER A 3 -3.44 21.66 -1.71
C SER A 3 -3.00 20.81 -2.91
N GLN A 4 -2.97 21.40 -4.12
CA GLN A 4 -2.51 20.69 -5.33
C GLN A 4 -1.02 20.36 -5.27
N GLN A 5 -0.20 21.34 -4.88
CA GLN A 5 1.25 21.15 -4.76
C GLN A 5 1.58 20.12 -3.69
N ALA A 6 0.86 20.13 -2.55
CA ALA A 6 1.00 19.10 -1.52
C ALA A 6 0.62 17.71 -2.03
N MET A 7 -0.52 17.57 -2.72
CA MET A 7 -0.94 16.31 -3.36
C MET A 7 0.14 15.78 -4.31
N GLN A 8 0.65 16.64 -5.19
CA GLN A 8 1.69 16.29 -6.15
C GLN A 8 2.96 15.82 -5.44
N ALA A 9 3.46 16.60 -4.48
CA ALA A 9 4.66 16.24 -3.72
C ALA A 9 4.51 14.89 -3.00
N MET A 10 3.39 14.66 -2.32
CA MET A 10 3.12 13.39 -1.62
C MET A 10 3.02 12.20 -2.59
N ALA A 11 2.39 12.39 -3.75
CA ALA A 11 2.24 11.36 -4.75
C ALA A 11 3.57 11.02 -5.42
N TYR A 12 4.39 12.01 -5.79
CA TYR A 12 5.74 11.77 -6.31
C TYR A 12 6.60 11.02 -5.31
N GLU A 13 6.59 11.44 -4.04
CA GLU A 13 7.38 10.76 -3.01
C GLU A 13 6.92 9.30 -2.84
N THR A 14 5.61 9.06 -2.88
CA THR A 14 5.06 7.70 -2.80
C THR A 14 5.46 6.85 -4.01
N LEU A 15 5.41 7.41 -5.22
CA LEU A 15 5.81 6.72 -6.45
C LEU A 15 7.31 6.46 -6.48
N ARG A 16 8.13 7.44 -6.06
CA ARG A 16 9.58 7.31 -5.91
C ARG A 16 9.92 6.20 -4.93
N HIS A 17 9.24 6.16 -3.78
CA HIS A 17 9.41 5.10 -2.80
C HIS A 17 9.04 3.73 -3.36
N LEU A 18 7.94 3.61 -4.12
CA LEU A 18 7.59 2.36 -4.81
C LEU A 18 8.69 1.96 -5.79
N GLN A 19 9.09 2.86 -6.70
CA GLN A 19 10.08 2.57 -7.75
C GLN A 19 11.45 2.19 -7.19
N ALA A 20 11.88 2.83 -6.10
CA ALA A 20 13.17 2.55 -5.48
C ALA A 20 13.27 1.12 -4.92
N ASN A 21 12.13 0.51 -4.57
CA ASN A 21 12.08 -0.85 -4.03
C ASN A 21 11.83 -1.92 -5.11
N VAL A 22 11.38 -1.53 -6.31
CA VAL A 22 11.07 -2.50 -7.39
C VAL A 22 12.26 -3.39 -7.74
N PRO A 23 13.49 -2.88 -7.95
CA PRO A 23 14.63 -3.74 -8.24
C PRO A 23 14.87 -4.81 -7.16
N GLY A 24 14.83 -4.42 -5.88
CA GLY A 24 15.00 -5.38 -4.78
C GLY A 24 13.86 -6.40 -4.66
N VAL A 25 12.63 -6.02 -5.05
CA VAL A 25 11.52 -6.97 -5.19
C VAL A 25 11.77 -7.94 -6.35
N LEU A 26 12.28 -7.47 -7.49
CA LEU A 26 12.52 -8.31 -8.67
C LEU A 26 13.67 -9.30 -8.44
N ASP A 27 14.73 -8.86 -7.78
CA ASP A 27 15.90 -9.67 -7.45
C ASP A 27 15.66 -10.62 -6.27
N ASP A 28 14.51 -10.48 -5.59
CA ASP A 28 14.12 -11.28 -4.42
C ASP A 28 15.19 -11.29 -3.32
N HIS A 29 15.88 -10.15 -3.14
CA HIS A 29 17.07 -10.05 -2.31
C HIS A 29 16.76 -10.04 -0.81
N ASP A 30 15.71 -9.32 -0.44
CA ASP A 30 15.27 -9.12 0.95
C ASP A 30 13.75 -8.94 1.00
N ILE A 31 13.11 -9.59 1.97
CA ILE A 31 11.67 -9.48 2.27
C ILE A 31 11.25 -8.03 2.58
N GLU A 32 12.19 -7.19 3.02
CA GLU A 32 11.93 -5.79 3.34
C GLU A 32 11.55 -4.98 2.10
N PHE A 33 12.06 -5.31 0.91
CA PHE A 33 11.67 -4.62 -0.33
C PHE A 33 10.18 -4.84 -0.65
N VAL A 34 9.68 -6.07 -0.43
CA VAL A 34 8.26 -6.39 -0.57
C VAL A 34 7.42 -5.62 0.47
N HIS A 35 7.91 -5.53 1.70
CA HIS A 35 7.28 -4.73 2.75
C HIS A 35 7.17 -3.25 2.36
N GLN A 36 8.27 -2.62 1.95
CA GLN A 36 8.31 -1.21 1.60
C GLN A 36 7.49 -0.89 0.34
N ALA A 37 7.49 -1.76 -0.67
CA ALA A 37 6.60 -1.65 -1.84
C ALA A 37 5.12 -1.67 -1.42
N ARG A 38 4.72 -2.54 -0.48
CA ARG A 38 3.35 -2.55 0.08
C ARG A 38 3.03 -1.27 0.83
N VAL A 39 3.97 -0.74 1.62
CA VAL A 39 3.80 0.54 2.32
C VAL A 39 3.53 1.65 1.32
N ALA A 40 4.31 1.74 0.24
CA ALA A 40 4.12 2.72 -0.82
C ALA A 40 2.74 2.60 -1.50
N LEU A 41 2.32 1.39 -1.89
CA LEU A 41 1.00 1.18 -2.51
C LEU A 41 -0.16 1.50 -1.57
N ARG A 42 -0.03 1.19 -0.26
CA ARG A 42 -1.03 1.57 0.73
C ARG A 42 -1.13 3.09 0.86
N ARG A 43 0.01 3.79 0.90
CA ARG A 43 0.05 5.26 0.90
C ARG A 43 -0.59 5.84 -0.35
N LEU A 44 -0.32 5.28 -1.53
CA LEU A 44 -0.91 5.72 -2.80
C LEU A 44 -2.44 5.59 -2.79
N ARG A 45 -2.96 4.47 -2.28
CA ARG A 45 -4.42 4.26 -2.12
C ARG A 45 -5.05 5.24 -1.14
N SER A 46 -4.36 5.56 -0.05
CA SER A 46 -4.82 6.58 0.91
C SER A 46 -4.81 7.97 0.27
N LEU A 47 -3.76 8.32 -0.47
CA LEU A 47 -3.67 9.59 -1.20
C LEU A 47 -4.82 9.72 -2.21
N GLN A 48 -5.16 8.67 -2.96
CA GLN A 48 -6.32 8.73 -3.84
C GLN A 48 -7.63 8.99 -3.12
N LYS A 49 -7.83 8.42 -1.91
CA LYS A 49 -9.05 8.67 -1.13
C LYS A 49 -9.14 10.12 -0.66
N ILE A 50 -8.01 10.74 -0.33
CA ILE A 50 -7.91 12.12 0.12
C ILE A 50 -8.04 13.09 -1.06
N PHE A 51 -7.44 12.73 -2.20
CA PHE A 51 -7.40 13.55 -3.41
C PHE A 51 -7.94 12.77 -4.61
N PRO A 52 -9.28 12.71 -4.81
CA PRO A 52 -9.86 11.95 -5.90
C PRO A 52 -9.38 12.35 -7.30
N SER A 53 -8.94 13.61 -7.46
CA SER A 53 -8.39 14.17 -8.70
C SER A 53 -6.99 13.66 -9.06
N LEU A 54 -6.33 12.89 -8.18
CA LEU A 54 -5.03 12.27 -8.46
C LEU A 54 -5.09 11.35 -9.70
N VAL A 55 -6.24 10.72 -9.96
CA VAL A 55 -6.47 9.92 -11.15
C VAL A 55 -7.65 10.48 -11.96
N PRO A 56 -7.46 10.75 -13.28
CA PRO A 56 -8.53 11.21 -14.16
C PRO A 56 -9.74 10.29 -14.12
N HIS A 57 -10.94 10.86 -14.20
CA HIS A 57 -12.20 10.10 -14.02
C HIS A 57 -12.38 8.95 -15.01
N HIS A 58 -11.97 9.10 -16.27
CA HIS A 58 -12.16 8.09 -17.30
C HIS A 58 -11.31 6.82 -17.08
N ASP A 59 -10.15 6.96 -16.45
CA ASP A 59 -9.21 5.86 -16.19
C ASP A 59 -9.22 5.38 -14.74
N ARG A 60 -9.99 6.04 -13.87
CA ARG A 60 -9.92 5.84 -12.41
C ARG A 60 -10.14 4.40 -11.99
N GLU A 61 -11.18 3.75 -12.48
CA GLU A 61 -11.50 2.37 -12.07
C GLU A 61 -10.40 1.40 -12.49
N ASN A 62 -9.88 1.55 -13.71
CA ASN A 62 -8.81 0.71 -14.25
C ASN A 62 -7.53 0.86 -13.41
N VAL A 63 -7.07 2.10 -13.19
CA VAL A 63 -5.88 2.41 -12.40
C VAL A 63 -6.00 1.88 -10.97
N LEU A 64 -7.16 2.07 -10.32
CA LEU A 64 -7.36 1.60 -8.96
C LEU A 64 -7.49 0.08 -8.86
N SER A 65 -8.05 -0.59 -9.86
CA SER A 65 -8.05 -2.05 -9.93
C SER A 65 -6.62 -2.58 -10.01
N ARG A 66 -5.79 -2.02 -10.89
CA ARG A 66 -4.38 -2.41 -11.06
C ARG A 66 -3.57 -2.20 -9.77
N ILE A 67 -3.73 -1.06 -9.10
CA ILE A 67 -3.07 -0.80 -7.81
C ILE A 67 -3.52 -1.82 -6.76
N LYS A 68 -4.82 -2.14 -6.72
CA LYS A 68 -5.38 -3.11 -5.78
C LYS A 68 -4.84 -4.52 -6.05
N GLU A 69 -4.81 -4.94 -7.31
CA GLU A 69 -4.29 -6.23 -7.74
C GLU A 69 -2.80 -6.36 -7.39
N LEU A 70 -1.98 -5.36 -7.75
CA LEU A 70 -0.56 -5.36 -7.40
C LEU A 70 -0.33 -5.43 -5.88
N ALA A 71 -1.10 -4.65 -5.12
CA ALA A 71 -1.02 -4.67 -3.65
C ALA A 71 -1.45 -6.03 -3.06
N ALA A 72 -2.44 -6.70 -3.67
CA ALA A 72 -2.89 -8.01 -3.24
C ALA A 72 -1.81 -9.07 -3.51
N THR A 73 -1.19 -9.07 -4.69
CA THR A 73 -0.14 -10.01 -5.07
C THR A 73 1.10 -9.88 -4.17
N LEU A 74 1.55 -8.64 -3.92
CA LEU A 74 2.63 -8.38 -2.95
C LEU A 74 2.25 -8.83 -1.53
N GLY A 75 0.96 -8.78 -1.18
CA GLY A 75 0.45 -9.24 0.10
C GLY A 75 0.64 -10.73 0.31
N GLN A 76 0.34 -11.53 -0.70
CA GLN A 76 0.52 -12.98 -0.63
C GLN A 76 1.98 -13.36 -0.34
N VAL A 77 2.94 -12.63 -0.92
CA VAL A 77 4.37 -12.83 -0.63
C VAL A 77 4.67 -12.44 0.82
N ARG A 78 4.30 -11.22 1.25
CA ARG A 78 4.57 -10.76 2.61
C ARG A 78 3.93 -11.61 3.69
N ASP A 79 2.70 -12.09 3.49
CA ASP A 79 2.00 -12.93 4.46
C ASP A 79 2.74 -14.25 4.65
N LEU A 80 3.29 -14.82 3.56
CA LEU A 80 4.13 -16.02 3.61
C LEU A 80 5.50 -15.75 4.23
N ASP A 81 6.12 -14.61 3.92
CA ASP A 81 7.39 -14.20 4.53
C ASP A 81 7.25 -14.07 6.05
N VAL A 82 6.22 -13.37 6.52
CA VAL A 82 5.90 -13.24 7.97
C VAL A 82 5.64 -14.61 8.58
N PHE A 83 4.83 -15.44 7.91
CA PHE A 83 4.53 -16.76 8.45
C PHE A 83 5.80 -17.62 8.61
N LEU A 84 6.68 -17.62 7.60
CA LEU A 84 7.92 -18.40 7.62
C LEU A 84 8.96 -17.88 8.62
N THR A 85 9.03 -16.55 8.82
CA THR A 85 10.11 -15.92 9.59
C THR A 85 9.72 -15.57 11.03
N GLU A 86 8.44 -15.29 11.29
CA GLU A 86 7.96 -14.81 12.58
C GLU A 86 7.02 -15.83 13.25
N THR A 87 6.14 -16.48 12.49
CA THR A 87 5.08 -17.34 13.07
C THR A 87 5.47 -18.81 13.21
N LEU A 88 6.13 -19.38 12.19
CA LEU A 88 6.46 -20.80 12.16
C LEU A 88 7.59 -21.20 13.11
N PRO A 89 8.68 -20.42 13.30
CA PRO A 89 9.78 -20.84 14.17
C PRO A 89 9.36 -21.11 15.63
N PRO A 90 8.56 -20.24 16.31
CA PRO A 90 8.09 -20.53 17.66
C PRO A 90 7.19 -21.78 17.74
N LEU A 91 6.40 -22.04 16.68
CA LEU A 91 5.54 -23.22 16.62
C LEU A 91 6.37 -24.51 16.44
N GLU A 92 7.41 -24.45 15.61
CA GLU A 92 8.33 -25.57 15.40
C GLU A 92 9.09 -25.89 16.70
N GLU A 93 9.55 -24.88 17.43
CA GLU A 93 10.21 -25.05 18.72
C GLU A 93 9.29 -25.71 19.77
N ALA A 94 8.04 -25.25 19.86
CA ALA A 94 7.07 -25.78 20.82
C ALA A 94 6.65 -27.24 20.54
N LEU A 95 6.75 -27.70 19.28
CA LEU A 95 6.28 -29.02 18.83
C LEU A 95 7.39 -29.91 18.26
N ALA A 96 8.65 -29.55 18.50
CA ALA A 96 9.83 -30.18 17.91
C ALA A 96 9.90 -31.71 18.13
N MET A 97 9.35 -32.19 19.25
CA MET A 97 9.36 -33.62 19.61
C MET A 97 8.18 -34.42 19.05
N SER A 98 7.15 -33.75 18.53
CA SER A 98 5.88 -34.38 18.17
C SER A 98 5.49 -34.23 16.70
N THR A 99 6.18 -33.38 15.94
CA THR A 99 5.75 -33.05 14.57
C THR A 99 6.93 -32.72 13.67
N ASP A 100 6.97 -33.33 12.48
CA ASP A 100 7.89 -32.95 11.42
C ASP A 100 7.27 -31.84 10.56
N PHE A 101 7.85 -30.64 10.62
CA PHE A 101 7.43 -29.48 9.85
C PHE A 101 8.05 -29.41 8.44
N THR A 102 8.95 -30.33 8.08
CA THR A 102 9.66 -30.32 6.80
C THR A 102 8.72 -30.30 5.59
N PRO A 103 7.66 -31.12 5.51
CA PRO A 103 6.72 -31.08 4.39
C PRO A 103 5.97 -29.75 4.30
N LEU A 104 5.61 -29.16 5.45
CA LEU A 104 4.92 -27.87 5.51
C LEU A 104 5.84 -26.73 5.06
N LYS A 105 7.08 -26.68 5.55
CA LYS A 105 8.10 -25.70 5.12
C LYS A 105 8.31 -25.76 3.61
N ALA A 106 8.43 -26.96 3.05
CA ALA A 106 8.58 -27.13 1.61
C ALA A 106 7.34 -26.65 0.82
N ALA A 107 6.13 -26.89 1.33
CA ALA A 107 4.90 -26.41 0.71
C ALA A 107 4.78 -24.88 0.76
N LEU A 108 5.11 -24.26 1.90
CA LEU A 108 5.09 -22.81 2.08
C LEU A 108 6.14 -22.12 1.20
N ALA A 109 7.35 -22.65 1.13
CA ALA A 109 8.39 -22.12 0.26
C ALA A 109 7.97 -22.13 -1.23
N ARG A 110 7.33 -23.22 -1.70
CA ARG A 110 6.76 -23.28 -3.06
C ARG A 110 5.64 -22.27 -3.26
N ALA A 111 4.74 -22.12 -2.29
CA ALA A 111 3.67 -21.14 -2.36
C ALA A 111 4.22 -19.70 -2.43
N ARG A 112 5.27 -19.42 -1.65
CA ARG A 112 5.94 -18.11 -1.61
C ARG A 112 6.61 -17.81 -2.94
N GLN A 113 7.33 -18.78 -3.50
CA GLN A 113 7.94 -18.64 -4.83
C GLN A 113 6.90 -18.42 -5.93
N HIS A 114 5.77 -19.13 -5.88
CA HIS A 114 4.67 -18.94 -6.84
C HIS A 114 4.10 -17.52 -6.78
N SER A 115 3.87 -17.00 -5.57
CA SER A 115 3.41 -15.62 -5.38
C SER A 115 4.47 -14.61 -5.84
N GLN A 116 5.75 -14.86 -5.57
CA GLN A 116 6.86 -14.03 -6.02
C GLN A 116 6.92 -13.96 -7.55
N ASN A 117 6.78 -15.09 -8.24
CA ASN A 117 6.74 -15.13 -9.71
C ASN A 117 5.59 -14.29 -10.28
N LYS A 118 4.43 -14.27 -9.60
CA LYS A 118 3.31 -13.38 -10.00
C LYS A 118 3.63 -11.91 -9.79
N VAL A 119 4.31 -11.55 -8.71
CA VAL A 119 4.78 -10.18 -8.48
C VAL A 119 5.75 -9.75 -9.58
N VAL A 120 6.76 -10.58 -9.88
CA VAL A 120 7.73 -10.34 -10.95
C VAL A 120 7.04 -10.18 -12.30
N THR A 121 6.09 -11.07 -12.62
CA THR A 121 5.30 -10.98 -13.86
C THR A 121 4.51 -9.68 -13.93
N ALA A 122 3.88 -9.26 -12.83
CA ALA A 122 3.12 -8.02 -12.78
C ALA A 122 4.03 -6.79 -12.96
N LEU A 123 5.17 -6.72 -12.26
CA LEU A 123 6.09 -5.58 -12.29
C LEU A 123 6.86 -5.45 -13.60
N THR A 124 7.14 -6.56 -14.29
CA THR A 124 7.82 -6.56 -15.60
C THR A 124 6.86 -6.43 -16.78
N SER A 125 5.55 -6.44 -16.52
CA SER A 125 4.54 -6.32 -17.58
C SER A 125 4.51 -4.89 -18.17
N PRO A 126 4.19 -4.74 -19.47
CA PRO A 126 3.93 -3.42 -20.07
C PRO A 126 2.79 -2.66 -19.38
N ASP A 127 1.90 -3.43 -18.76
CA ASP A 127 0.76 -3.00 -17.97
C ASP A 127 1.15 -2.23 -16.70
N TYR A 128 2.28 -2.57 -16.09
CA TYR A 128 2.84 -1.81 -14.99
C TYR A 128 3.42 -0.47 -15.45
N GLY A 129 4.14 -0.46 -16.57
CA GLY A 129 4.63 0.78 -17.19
C GLY A 129 3.49 1.74 -17.55
N ARG A 130 2.41 1.21 -18.15
CA ARG A 130 1.18 1.98 -18.42
C ARG A 130 0.58 2.58 -17.15
N LEU A 131 0.48 1.80 -16.08
CA LEU A 131 -0.01 2.29 -14.78
C LEU A 131 0.81 3.49 -14.27
N LEU A 132 2.15 3.41 -14.34
CA LEU A 132 3.02 4.51 -13.91
C LEU A 132 2.82 5.77 -14.76
N ILE A 133 2.71 5.61 -16.07
CA ILE A 133 2.46 6.72 -17.00
C ILE A 133 1.10 7.37 -16.70
N GLN A 134 0.05 6.58 -16.47
CA GLN A 134 -1.29 7.11 -16.14
C GLN A 134 -1.29 7.88 -14.82
N LEU A 135 -0.60 7.37 -13.79
CA LEU A 135 -0.47 8.06 -12.50
C LEU A 135 0.30 9.37 -12.64
N LEU A 136 1.42 9.37 -13.36
CA LEU A 136 2.22 10.57 -13.61
C LEU A 136 1.47 11.58 -14.50
N ALA A 137 0.74 11.13 -15.52
CA ALA A 137 -0.09 11.99 -16.35
C ALA A 137 -1.20 12.66 -15.54
N GLY A 138 -1.85 11.92 -14.64
CA GLY A 138 -2.85 12.45 -13.71
C GLY A 138 -2.30 13.56 -12.81
N LEU A 139 -1.04 13.43 -12.38
CA LEU A 139 -0.36 14.44 -11.55
C LEU A 139 -0.10 15.77 -12.27
N HIS A 140 0.09 15.74 -13.59
CA HIS A 140 0.36 16.94 -14.39
C HIS A 140 -0.89 17.50 -15.10
N ALA A 141 -2.02 16.79 -15.03
CA ALA A 141 -3.25 17.22 -15.68
C ALA A 141 -3.78 18.53 -15.06
N PRO A 142 -4.21 19.51 -15.89
CA PRO A 142 -4.81 20.74 -15.38
C PRO A 142 -6.14 20.46 -14.67
N GLN A 143 -6.33 21.04 -13.48
CA GLN A 143 -7.47 20.75 -12.60
C GLN A 143 -8.84 21.02 -13.23
N SER A 144 -8.90 21.97 -14.17
CA SER A 144 -10.11 22.36 -14.92
C SER A 144 -10.74 21.23 -15.75
N ALA A 145 -10.01 20.14 -16.01
CA ALA A 145 -10.54 18.95 -16.69
C ALA A 145 -11.13 17.88 -15.75
N THR A 146 -11.05 18.07 -14.43
CA THR A 146 -11.42 17.05 -13.42
C THR A 146 -12.56 17.46 -12.48
N GLU A 147 -13.06 18.69 -12.58
CA GLU A 147 -14.14 19.17 -11.71
C GLU A 147 -15.53 18.87 -12.29
N LYS A 148 -16.18 17.83 -11.76
CA LYS A 148 -17.56 17.99 -11.29
C LYS A 148 -17.53 17.92 -9.76
N PRO A 149 -17.89 18.99 -9.04
CA PRO A 149 -17.77 19.03 -7.60
C PRO A 149 -18.76 18.06 -6.97
N ASN A 150 -18.25 16.99 -6.35
CA ASN A 150 -19.05 16.22 -5.41
C ASN A 150 -19.14 17.07 -4.13
N GLY A 151 -20.30 17.67 -3.89
CA GLY A 151 -20.52 18.63 -2.82
C GLY A 151 -20.40 17.98 -1.45
N LYS A 152 -19.21 17.98 -0.85
CA LYS A 152 -19.01 17.74 0.60
C LYS A 152 -17.64 18.16 1.16
N LEU A 153 -16.91 19.06 0.50
CA LEU A 153 -15.62 19.60 0.96
C LEU A 153 -15.58 21.13 0.89
N ARG A 154 -16.63 21.83 1.34
CA ARG A 154 -16.63 23.30 1.41
C ARG A 154 -16.19 23.91 2.74
N ASP A 155 -15.91 23.13 3.78
CA ASP A 155 -15.72 23.71 5.13
C ASP A 155 -14.34 23.54 5.79
N VAL A 156 -13.29 23.07 5.11
CA VAL A 156 -11.96 22.91 5.75
C VAL A 156 -10.92 23.94 5.31
N ALA A 157 -11.31 25.02 4.65
CA ALA A 157 -10.36 26.07 4.26
C ALA A 157 -10.94 27.47 4.41
N ARG A 158 -11.19 27.89 5.65
CA ARG A 158 -11.12 29.31 6.04
C ARG A 158 -9.82 29.52 6.83
N PRO A 159 -8.94 30.44 6.41
CA PRO A 159 -7.82 30.84 7.24
C PRO A 159 -8.34 31.72 8.38
N GLY A 160 -8.23 31.27 9.64
CA GLY A 160 -8.44 32.14 10.80
C GLY A 160 -9.39 31.68 11.92
N THR A 161 -9.79 30.40 12.01
CA THR A 161 -10.50 29.91 13.20
C THR A 161 -9.87 28.63 13.71
N GLU A 162 -9.37 28.66 14.95
CA GLU A 162 -8.93 27.46 15.68
C GLU A 162 -10.03 26.39 15.61
N PRO A 163 -9.70 25.13 15.25
CA PRO A 163 -10.68 24.08 15.20
C PRO A 163 -11.12 23.72 16.63
N ALA A 164 -12.45 23.70 16.84
CA ALA A 164 -13.06 23.33 18.10
C ALA A 164 -12.61 21.91 18.58
N PRO A 165 -12.54 21.67 19.91
CA PRO A 165 -11.84 20.52 20.50
C PRO A 165 -12.39 19.13 20.10
N GLU A 166 -13.59 19.06 19.54
CA GLU A 166 -14.29 17.79 19.26
C GLU A 166 -13.75 17.05 18.02
N THR A 167 -12.99 17.73 17.14
CA THR A 167 -12.49 17.12 15.89
C THR A 167 -11.34 16.15 16.15
N TYR A 168 -10.60 16.30 17.26
CA TYR A 168 -9.45 15.46 17.60
C TYR A 168 -9.84 14.07 18.15
N GLN A 169 -11.07 13.87 18.61
CA GLN A 169 -11.46 12.60 19.25
C GLN A 169 -11.79 11.46 18.28
N LYS A 170 -12.06 11.75 16.99
CA LYS A 170 -12.42 10.71 16.01
C LYS A 170 -11.23 10.00 15.36
N PHE A 171 -10.02 10.56 15.43
CA PHE A 171 -8.82 9.88 14.92
C PHE A 171 -8.15 8.96 15.98
N ASN A 172 -8.30 9.28 17.27
CA ASN A 172 -7.70 8.50 18.35
C ASN A 172 -8.52 7.28 18.80
N LYS A 173 -9.76 7.10 18.31
CA LYS A 173 -10.59 5.93 18.62
C LYS A 173 -10.26 4.67 17.81
N THR A 174 -9.47 4.78 16.74
CA THR A 174 -9.01 3.62 15.95
C THR A 174 -7.59 3.16 16.35
N LEU A 175 -6.88 3.93 17.19
CA LEU A 175 -5.56 3.56 17.74
C LEU A 175 -5.63 3.03 19.18
N ALA A 176 -6.82 2.90 19.77
CA ALA A 176 -7.02 2.41 21.14
C ALA A 176 -7.60 0.97 21.21
N ILE A 177 -7.54 0.18 20.13
CA ILE A 177 -8.02 -1.23 20.11
C ILE A 177 -6.90 -2.23 19.74
N THR A 178 -5.64 -1.91 20.05
CA THR A 178 -4.54 -2.90 20.12
C THR A 178 -3.49 -2.41 21.11
N GLY A 179 -3.76 -2.57 22.41
CA GLY A 179 -2.82 -2.20 23.46
C GLY A 179 -3.40 -2.33 24.87
N SER A 180 -3.74 -3.55 25.28
CA SER A 180 -3.94 -3.90 26.70
C SER A 180 -4.09 -5.42 26.81
N GLY A 181 -3.01 -6.11 27.15
CA GLY A 181 -3.02 -7.54 27.42
C GLY A 181 -1.68 -8.02 27.96
N GLY A 182 -1.27 -7.51 29.12
CA GLY A 182 -0.12 -8.04 29.87
C GLY A 182 0.20 -7.22 31.11
N ALA A 183 -0.32 -7.64 32.27
CA ALA A 183 0.31 -7.57 33.60
C ALA A 183 -0.72 -7.89 34.70
N THR A 184 -0.77 -9.16 35.11
CA THR A 184 -0.62 -9.63 36.50
C THR A 184 -0.46 -11.14 36.45
#